data_AF-A0A2J6Q8F9-F1
#
_entry.id   AF-A0A2J6Q8F9-F1
#
_cell.length_a   1.000
_cell.length_b   1.000
_cell.length_c   1.000
_cell.angle_alpha   90.00
_cell.angle_beta   90.00
_cell.angle_gamma   90.00
#
_symmetry.space_group_name_H-M   'P 1'
#
loop_
_entity.id
_entity.type
_entity.pdbx_description
1 polymer ?
#
loop_
_entity_poly.entity_id
_entity_poly.type
_entity_poly.pdbx_seq_one_letter_code
_entity_poly.pdbx_strand_id
1 'polypeptide(L)'
;MAPPTRNNPFRTPSPEPLANCEATTRRKCKFFDTLAPNGGTKSLRSIAKDYHIVESIARYWKKQYASLGVEAKRRTRPRSFILGYKSKITKATCKMLYSPSRNPVRKQPYEAQIEYHKLPVKKR
;
A
#
# COMPACT_ATOMS: atom_id res chain seq x y z
N MET A 1 -40.45 10.21 -18.85
CA MET A 1 -39.20 9.49 -19.20
C MET A 1 -38.10 9.94 -18.26
N ALA A 2 -37.34 9.02 -17.66
CA ALA A 2 -36.22 9.36 -16.78
C ALA A 2 -34.99 9.79 -17.62
N PRO A 3 -34.23 10.82 -17.22
CA PRO A 3 -33.07 11.26 -17.96
C PRO A 3 -31.95 10.21 -17.89
N PRO A 4 -31.15 10.04 -18.96
CA PRO A 4 -30.05 9.08 -18.97
C PRO A 4 -28.95 9.53 -18.00
N THR A 5 -28.73 8.76 -16.93
CA THR A 5 -27.81 9.11 -15.83
C THR A 5 -26.34 8.79 -16.09
N ARG A 6 -25.95 8.38 -17.31
CA ARG A 6 -24.56 8.00 -17.61
C ARG A 6 -24.07 8.46 -18.98
N ASN A 7 -23.84 9.77 -19.11
CA ASN A 7 -22.82 10.27 -20.02
C ASN A 7 -21.45 10.15 -19.35
N ASN A 8 -20.95 8.92 -19.21
CA ASN A 8 -19.54 8.73 -18.88
C ASN A 8 -18.89 8.07 -20.10
N PRO A 9 -18.19 8.82 -20.97
CA PRO A 9 -17.42 8.16 -22.01
C PRO A 9 -16.40 7.30 -21.28
N PHE A 10 -16.34 6.01 -21.62
CA PHE A 10 -15.16 5.20 -21.35
C PHE A 10 -13.99 5.90 -22.04
N ARG A 11 -13.36 6.87 -21.36
CA ARG A 11 -12.05 7.37 -21.76
C ARG A 11 -11.11 6.19 -21.51
N THR A 12 -10.82 5.44 -22.56
CA THR A 12 -9.50 4.84 -22.69
C THR A 12 -8.51 5.94 -22.27
N PRO A 13 -7.69 5.72 -21.23
CA PRO A 13 -6.73 6.74 -20.83
C PRO A 13 -5.91 7.10 -22.07
N SER A 14 -5.67 8.40 -22.28
CA SER A 14 -4.85 8.89 -23.38
C SER A 14 -3.59 8.01 -23.51
N PRO A 15 -3.23 7.56 -24.72
CA PRO A 15 -2.08 6.68 -24.93
C PRO A 15 -0.74 7.31 -24.50
N GLU A 16 -0.75 8.62 -24.23
CA GLU A 16 0.38 9.38 -23.76
C GLU A 16 0.21 9.75 -22.27
N PRO A 17 1.19 9.46 -21.41
CA PRO A 17 1.21 10.07 -20.09
C PRO A 17 1.47 11.57 -20.28
N LEU A 18 0.63 12.35 -19.62
CA LEU A 18 0.86 13.77 -19.40
C LEU A 18 2.28 13.95 -18.83
N ALA A 19 2.97 14.99 -19.28
CA ALA A 19 4.25 15.39 -18.70
C ALA A 19 4.09 15.50 -17.18
N ASN A 20 5.00 14.89 -16.42
CA ASN A 20 5.00 14.78 -14.95
C ASN A 20 4.08 13.72 -14.32
N CYS A 21 3.39 12.87 -15.08
CA CYS A 21 2.65 11.73 -14.51
C CYS A 21 3.53 10.48 -14.29
N GLU A 22 3.20 9.69 -13.27
CA GLU A 22 3.81 8.38 -13.04
C GLU A 22 3.75 7.54 -14.33
N ALA A 23 4.90 7.00 -14.74
CA ALA A 23 4.96 6.19 -15.94
C ALA A 23 4.01 4.98 -15.82
N THR A 24 3.20 4.79 -16.87
CA THR A 24 2.22 3.69 -16.94
C THR A 24 2.90 2.34 -16.69
N THR A 25 2.17 1.37 -16.13
CA THR A 25 2.69 0.02 -15.83
C THR A 25 3.44 -0.58 -17.02
N ARG A 26 2.99 -0.30 -18.25
CA ARG A 26 3.65 -0.72 -19.50
C ARG A 26 5.03 -0.07 -19.73
N ARG A 27 5.19 1.22 -19.46
CA ARG A 27 6.48 1.93 -19.55
C ARG A 27 7.46 1.43 -18.48
N LYS A 28 6.97 1.22 -17.26
CA LYS A 28 7.75 0.62 -16.15
C LYS A 28 8.26 -0.77 -16.49
N CYS A 29 7.40 -1.63 -17.06
CA CYS A 29 7.82 -2.96 -17.52
C CYS A 29 8.89 -2.88 -18.62
N LYS A 30 8.67 -2.09 -19.68
CA LYS A 30 9.67 -1.91 -20.77
C LYS A 30 11.02 -1.38 -20.27
N PHE A 31 11.00 -0.47 -19.30
CA PHE A 31 12.21 0.02 -18.63
C PHE A 31 12.96 -1.13 -17.93
N PHE A 32 12.27 -1.99 -17.18
CA PHE A 32 12.93 -3.12 -16.52
C PHE A 32 13.36 -4.24 -17.49
N ASP A 33 12.58 -4.47 -18.54
CA ASP A 33 12.91 -5.45 -19.59
C ASP A 33 14.13 -5.01 -20.41
N THR A 34 14.42 -3.71 -20.48
CA THR A 34 15.69 -3.21 -21.03
C THR A 34 16.79 -3.12 -20.00
N LEU A 35 16.48 -2.90 -18.72
CA LEU A 35 17.47 -2.86 -17.64
C LEU A 35 18.08 -4.24 -17.34
N ALA A 36 17.27 -5.31 -17.37
CA ALA A 36 17.70 -6.66 -17.00
C ALA A 36 18.70 -7.32 -17.98
N PRO A 37 18.54 -7.24 -19.32
CA PRO A 37 19.49 -7.80 -20.28
C PRO A 37 20.66 -6.87 -20.60
N ASN A 38 20.51 -5.54 -20.46
CA ASN A 38 21.56 -4.56 -20.79
C ASN A 38 22.44 -4.22 -19.58
N GLY A 39 22.93 -5.23 -18.84
CA GLY A 39 23.80 -5.08 -17.67
C GLY A 39 25.17 -4.43 -17.93
N GLY A 40 25.27 -3.42 -18.80
CA GLY A 40 26.48 -2.65 -19.09
C GLY A 40 26.47 -1.84 -20.38
N THR A 41 25.62 -2.16 -21.37
CA THR A 41 25.71 -1.57 -22.73
C THR A 41 25.06 -0.20 -22.88
N LYS A 42 23.96 0.07 -22.18
CA LYS A 42 23.27 1.36 -22.22
C LYS A 42 23.28 2.02 -20.85
N SER A 43 23.62 3.32 -20.82
CA SER A 43 23.54 4.10 -19.58
C SER A 43 22.09 4.25 -19.13
N LEU A 44 21.88 4.35 -17.81
CA LEU A 44 20.53 4.57 -17.23
C LEU A 44 19.88 5.84 -17.78
N ARG A 45 20.68 6.88 -18.08
CA ARG A 45 20.21 8.11 -18.72
C ARG A 45 19.70 7.87 -20.13
N SER A 46 20.39 7.05 -20.93
CA SER A 46 19.93 6.67 -22.27
C SER A 46 18.61 5.91 -22.22
N ILE A 47 18.50 4.91 -21.34
CA ILE A 47 17.28 4.11 -21.17
C ILE A 47 16.11 5.00 -20.70
N ALA A 48 16.37 5.93 -19.77
CA ALA A 48 15.36 6.87 -19.30
C ALA A 48 14.89 7.80 -20.44
N LYS A 49 15.79 8.27 -21.30
CA LYS A 49 15.46 9.08 -22.48
C LYS A 49 14.62 8.30 -23.50
N ASP A 50 15.01 7.07 -23.82
CA ASP A 50 14.32 6.19 -24.79
C ASP A 50 12.84 5.94 -24.38
N TYR A 51 12.56 5.92 -23.08
CA TYR A 51 11.21 5.68 -22.54
C TYR A 51 10.50 6.93 -21.98
N HIS A 52 11.09 8.12 -22.18
CA HIS A 52 10.58 9.40 -21.65
C HIS A 52 10.28 9.35 -20.14
N ILE A 53 11.24 8.86 -19.36
CA ILE A 53 11.18 8.76 -17.90
C ILE A 53 12.15 9.78 -17.31
N VAL A 54 11.74 10.45 -16.23
CA VAL A 54 12.63 11.34 -15.48
C VAL A 54 13.75 10.54 -14.82
N GLU A 55 15.00 11.02 -14.91
CA GLU A 55 16.17 10.28 -14.42
C GLU A 55 16.07 9.93 -12.92
N SER A 56 15.46 10.79 -12.10
CA SER A 56 15.21 10.53 -10.68
C SER A 56 14.32 9.30 -10.45
N ILE A 57 13.26 9.14 -11.25
CA ILE A 57 12.35 7.99 -11.22
C ILE A 57 13.09 6.73 -11.67
N ALA A 58 13.90 6.82 -12.73
CA ALA A 58 14.69 5.69 -13.20
C ALA A 58 15.70 5.19 -12.14
N ARG A 59 16.38 6.10 -11.42
CA ARG A 59 17.25 5.74 -10.28
C ARG A 59 16.47 5.07 -9.15
N TYR A 60 15.32 5.63 -8.79
CA TYR A 60 14.44 5.04 -7.78
C TYR A 60 14.00 3.62 -8.16
N TRP A 61 13.57 3.41 -9.40
CA TRP A 61 13.18 2.10 -9.92
C TRP A 61 14.33 1.11 -9.98
N LYS A 62 15.53 1.53 -10.37
CA LYS A 62 16.73 0.68 -10.30
C LYS A 62 17.00 0.21 -8.88
N LYS A 63 16.91 1.12 -7.89
CA LYS A 63 17.07 0.78 -6.46
C LYS A 63 15.97 -0.19 -5.99
N GLN A 64 14.72 0.04 -6.40
CA GLN A 64 13.62 -0.88 -6.08
C GLN A 64 13.82 -2.26 -6.68
N TYR A 65 14.26 -2.35 -7.94
CA TYR A 65 14.53 -3.62 -8.61
C TYR A 65 15.68 -4.39 -7.95
N ALA A 66 16.73 -3.70 -7.50
CA ALA A 66 17.80 -4.33 -6.72
C ALA A 66 17.29 -4.93 -5.39
N SER A 67 16.27 -4.31 -4.76
CA SER A 67 15.69 -4.80 -3.50
C SER A 67 14.59 -5.86 -3.64
N LEU A 68 13.75 -5.78 -4.68
CA LEU A 68 12.53 -6.59 -4.82
C LEU A 68 12.58 -7.54 -6.04
N GLY A 69 13.60 -7.42 -6.89
CA GLY A 69 13.71 -8.17 -8.13
C GLY A 69 12.51 -7.96 -9.06
N VAL A 70 12.00 -9.05 -9.61
CA VAL A 70 10.86 -9.06 -10.56
C VAL A 70 9.59 -8.44 -9.96
N GLU A 71 9.41 -8.48 -8.63
CA GLU A 71 8.25 -7.86 -7.97
C GLU A 71 8.20 -6.33 -8.19
N ALA A 72 9.34 -5.67 -8.40
CA ALA A 72 9.39 -4.22 -8.67
C ALA A 72 8.69 -3.82 -9.97
N LYS A 73 8.51 -4.76 -10.92
CA LYS A 73 7.74 -4.51 -12.17
C LYS A 73 6.27 -4.23 -11.90
N ARG A 74 5.73 -4.72 -10.77
CA ARG A 74 4.33 -4.51 -10.38
C ARG A 74 4.14 -3.18 -9.65
N ARG A 75 2.88 -2.76 -9.51
CA ARG A 75 2.53 -1.66 -8.59
C ARG A 75 2.70 -2.19 -7.17
N THR A 76 3.71 -1.69 -6.47
CA THR A 76 3.95 -2.03 -5.07
C THR A 76 2.98 -1.23 -4.21
N ARG A 77 2.08 -1.92 -3.50
CA ARG A 77 1.36 -1.28 -2.40
C ARG A 77 2.35 -1.03 -1.27
N PRO A 78 2.22 0.07 -0.51
CA PRO A 78 2.97 0.23 0.73
C PRO A 78 2.74 -1.01 1.60
N ARG A 79 3.80 -1.77 1.90
CA ARG A 79 3.71 -2.89 2.83
C ARG A 79 3.59 -2.30 4.22
N SER A 80 2.41 -2.40 4.84
CA SER A 80 2.30 -2.12 6.27
C SER A 80 2.86 -3.33 7.02
N PHE A 81 3.80 -3.11 7.93
CA PHE A 81 4.27 -4.15 8.85
C PHE A 81 3.14 -4.69 9.73
N ILE A 82 2.07 -3.90 9.90
CA ILE A 82 0.92 -4.23 10.71
C ILE A 82 -0.22 -4.59 9.75
N LEU A 83 -0.73 -5.82 9.86
CA LEU A 83 -1.92 -6.23 9.16
C LEU A 83 -3.15 -5.68 9.92
N GLY A 84 -3.94 -4.84 9.27
CA GLY A 84 -5.16 -4.25 9.84
C GLY A 84 -4.94 -3.08 10.79
N TYR A 85 -6.01 -2.69 11.49
CA TYR A 85 -5.99 -1.59 12.45
C TYR A 85 -5.28 -1.98 13.75
N LYS A 86 -4.52 -1.06 14.33
CA LYS A 86 -3.96 -1.23 15.67
C LYS A 86 -5.12 -1.41 16.67
N SER A 87 -5.02 -2.44 17.52
CA SER A 87 -5.97 -2.63 18.62
C SER A 87 -5.95 -1.43 19.55
N LYS A 88 -7.12 -0.94 19.96
CA LYS A 88 -7.27 0.07 21.02
C LYS A 88 -6.95 -0.51 22.41
N ILE A 89 -7.08 -1.83 22.56
CA ILE A 89 -6.81 -2.54 23.81
C ILE A 89 -5.34 -3.00 23.79
N THR A 90 -4.61 -2.65 24.83
CA THR A 90 -3.21 -3.05 25.00
C THR A 90 -3.09 -4.46 25.58
N LYS A 91 -1.95 -5.13 25.39
CA LYS A 91 -1.67 -6.44 25.99
C LYS A 91 -1.73 -6.42 27.52
N ALA A 92 -1.34 -5.30 28.15
CA ALA A 92 -1.40 -5.13 29.60
C ALA A 92 -2.86 -5.14 30.10
N THR A 93 -3.76 -4.46 29.38
CA THR A 93 -5.19 -4.47 29.67
C THR A 93 -5.76 -5.88 29.58
N CYS A 94 -5.39 -6.66 28.55
CA CYS A 94 -5.82 -8.06 28.44
C CYS A 94 -5.33 -8.93 29.61
N LYS A 95 -4.06 -8.74 30.05
CA LYS A 95 -3.51 -9.46 31.20
C LYS A 95 -4.23 -9.10 32.50
N MET A 96 -4.60 -7.83 32.67
CA MET A 96 -5.39 -7.36 33.81
C MET A 96 -6.77 -8.04 33.82
N LEU A 97 -7.49 -8.04 32.68
CA LEU A 97 -8.82 -8.63 32.57
C LEU A 97 -8.82 -10.14 32.84
N TYR A 98 -7.74 -10.84 32.49
CA TYR A 98 -7.63 -12.28 32.73
C TYR A 98 -7.32 -12.63 34.18
N SER A 99 -6.56 -11.78 34.90
CA SER A 99 -6.08 -12.08 36.25
C SER A 99 -7.21 -12.01 37.29
N PRO A 100 -7.48 -13.11 38.04
CA PRO A 100 -8.52 -13.13 39.06
C PRO A 100 -8.31 -12.09 40.17
N SER A 101 -7.05 -11.82 40.51
CA SER A 101 -6.69 -10.84 41.54
C SER A 101 -6.91 -9.38 41.11
N ARG A 102 -6.86 -9.11 39.80
CA ARG A 102 -6.93 -7.74 39.25
C ARG A 102 -8.27 -7.44 38.58
N ASN A 103 -9.08 -8.45 38.30
CA ASN A 103 -10.41 -8.31 37.73
C ASN A 103 -11.46 -8.90 38.68
N PRO A 104 -11.96 -8.11 39.65
CA PRO A 104 -12.95 -8.59 40.61
C PRO A 104 -14.30 -8.93 39.95
N VAL A 105 -14.60 -8.31 38.80
CA VAL A 105 -15.82 -8.53 38.02
C VAL A 105 -15.67 -9.59 36.92
N ARG A 106 -14.62 -10.41 36.97
CA ARG A 106 -14.33 -11.42 35.93
C ARG A 106 -15.47 -12.40 35.65
N LYS A 107 -16.25 -12.76 36.69
CA LYS A 107 -17.39 -13.68 36.56
C LYS A 107 -18.67 -13.00 36.05
N GLN A 108 -18.68 -11.67 35.95
CA GLN A 108 -19.83 -10.90 35.48
C GLN A 108 -19.87 -10.82 33.95
N PRO A 109 -21.04 -10.49 33.36
CA PRO A 109 -21.18 -10.28 31.93
C PRO A 109 -20.19 -9.23 31.38
N TYR A 110 -19.93 -9.33 30.08
CA TYR A 110 -18.92 -8.54 29.38
C TYR A 110 -19.18 -7.03 29.49
N GLU A 111 -20.44 -6.62 29.48
CA GLU A 111 -20.88 -5.23 29.62
C GLU A 111 -20.46 -4.64 30.97
N ALA A 112 -20.65 -5.39 32.06
CA ALA A 112 -20.24 -4.97 33.40
C ALA A 112 -18.71 -4.83 33.50
N GLN A 113 -17.96 -5.68 32.79
CA GLN A 113 -16.50 -5.58 32.74
C GLN A 113 -16.03 -4.37 31.93
N ILE A 114 -16.71 -4.02 30.83
CA ILE A 114 -16.43 -2.81 30.06
C ILE A 114 -16.65 -1.57 30.92
N GLU A 115 -17.77 -1.52 31.65
CA GLU A 115 -18.13 -0.37 32.49
C GLU A 115 -17.14 -0.22 33.66
N TYR A 116 -16.87 -1.30 34.39
CA TYR A 116 -15.97 -1.29 35.54
C TYR A 116 -14.55 -0.85 35.17
N HIS A 117 -13.99 -1.40 34.08
CA HIS A 117 -12.63 -1.09 33.63
C HIS A 117 -12.56 0.08 32.63
N LYS A 118 -13.70 0.74 32.35
CA LYS A 118 -13.85 1.84 31.38
C LYS A 118 -13.15 1.54 30.05
N LEU A 119 -13.35 0.33 29.52
CA LEU A 119 -12.65 -0.12 28.33
C LEU A 119 -13.09 0.71 27.11
N PRO A 120 -12.17 1.13 26.23
CA PRO A 120 -12.48 1.96 25.06
C PRO A 120 -13.09 1.15 23.90
N VAL A 121 -14.14 0.39 24.19
CA VAL A 121 -14.85 -0.48 23.26
C VAL A 121 -16.16 0.20 22.85
N LYS A 122 -16.45 0.24 21.55
CA LYS A 122 -17.75 0.67 21.01
C LYS A 122 -18.46 -0.55 20.44
N LYS A 123 -19.80 -0.57 20.48
CA LYS A 123 -20.58 -1.55 19.71
C LYS A 123 -20.16 -1.43 18.23
N ARG A 124 -19.96 -2.59 17.59
CA ARG A 124 -19.64 -2.66 16.16
C ARG A 124 -20.88 -2.45 15.33
#